data_AF-W1UH28-F1
#
_entry.id   AF-W1UH28-F1
#
_cell.length_a   1.000
_cell.length_b   1.000
_cell.length_c   1.000
_cell.angle_alpha   90.00
_cell.angle_beta   90.00
_cell.angle_gamma   90.00
#
_symmetry.space_group_name_H-M   'P 1'
#
loop_
_entity.id
_entity.type
_entity.pdbx_description
1 polymer ?
#
loop_
_entity_poly.entity_id
_entity_poly.type
_entity_poly.pdbx_seq_one_letter_code
_entity_poly.pdbx_strand_id
1 'polypeptide(L)'
;MSQSYINVIGAGLAGSEAAYQIAERGIPVKLYEMRGVKSTPQHKTDNFAELVCSNSLRGDALTNAVGLLKEEMRRLGSVILESAEATRVPAGGALAVDRDGFSQMVTEKVANHPLIEVVRDEITELPTDVITVVATGPLTSDALAEKIHALNDGDGFYFYDAAAPIIDVNTIDMSKVYLKSRYDKGEAAYLNAPMTKQEFMDFHEALVNAEEAPLNSFEKEKYFEGCMPIEVMAKRGIKTMLYGPM
;
A
#
# COMPACT_ATOMS: atom_id res chain seq x y z
N MET A 1 1.22 -34.84 -7.38
CA MET A 1 0.01 -34.46 -8.15
C MET A 1 -0.29 -33.03 -7.74
N SER A 2 -0.27 -32.06 -8.66
CA SER A 2 -0.60 -30.67 -8.29
C SER A 2 -2.02 -30.65 -7.77
N GLN A 3 -2.22 -30.12 -6.57
CA GLN A 3 -3.57 -29.95 -6.03
C GLN A 3 -4.43 -29.12 -6.99
N SER A 4 -5.72 -29.42 -7.06
CA SER A 4 -6.67 -28.84 -8.02
C SER A 4 -7.21 -27.47 -7.59
N TYR A 5 -6.50 -26.75 -6.73
CA TYR A 5 -6.92 -25.45 -6.21
C TYR A 5 -5.73 -24.53 -5.98
N ILE A 6 -6.03 -23.23 -5.83
CA ILE A 6 -5.06 -22.20 -5.48
C ILE A 6 -5.44 -21.63 -4.10
N ASN A 7 -4.44 -21.43 -3.24
CA ASN A 7 -4.65 -20.75 -1.97
C ASN A 7 -4.60 -19.23 -2.17
N VAL A 8 -5.45 -18.51 -1.45
CA VAL A 8 -5.32 -17.07 -1.26
C VAL A 8 -5.35 -16.79 0.24
N ILE A 9 -4.31 -16.15 0.77
CA ILE A 9 -4.17 -15.85 2.20
C ILE A 9 -4.42 -14.36 2.43
N GLY A 10 -5.46 -14.05 3.21
CA GLY A 10 -5.97 -12.71 3.48
C GLY A 10 -7.11 -12.34 2.54
N ALA A 11 -8.22 -11.84 3.09
CA ALA A 11 -9.39 -11.38 2.35
C ALA A 11 -9.56 -9.85 2.42
N GLY A 12 -8.45 -9.11 2.33
CA GLY A 12 -8.45 -7.68 2.05
C GLY A 12 -8.77 -7.39 0.57
N LEU A 13 -8.64 -6.12 0.13
CA LEU A 13 -8.94 -5.72 -1.25
C LEU A 13 -8.28 -6.63 -2.31
N ALA A 14 -6.97 -6.87 -2.17
CA ALA A 14 -6.21 -7.68 -3.12
C ALA A 14 -6.59 -9.16 -3.07
N GLY A 15 -6.78 -9.73 -1.87
CA GLY A 15 -7.10 -11.14 -1.70
C GLY A 15 -8.51 -11.49 -2.17
N SER A 16 -9.49 -10.64 -1.88
CA SER A 16 -10.86 -10.80 -2.40
C SER A 16 -10.90 -10.76 -3.92
N GLU A 17 -10.22 -9.79 -4.54
CA GLU A 17 -10.14 -9.69 -6.00
C GLU A 17 -9.39 -10.89 -6.61
N ALA A 18 -8.26 -11.29 -6.03
CA ALA A 18 -7.50 -12.44 -6.51
C ALA A 18 -8.32 -13.74 -6.44
N ALA A 19 -8.96 -14.01 -5.30
CA ALA A 19 -9.80 -15.19 -5.13
C ALA A 19 -10.94 -15.23 -6.14
N TYR A 20 -11.63 -14.08 -6.33
CA TYR A 20 -12.72 -13.97 -7.29
C TYR A 20 -12.24 -14.20 -8.73
N GLN A 21 -11.15 -13.55 -9.13
CA GLN A 21 -10.61 -13.66 -10.49
C GLN A 21 -10.07 -15.07 -10.80
N ILE A 22 -9.48 -15.76 -9.83
CA ILE A 22 -9.06 -17.17 -9.99
C ILE A 22 -10.29 -18.06 -10.20
N ALA A 23 -11.33 -17.84 -9.40
CA ALA A 23 -12.56 -18.61 -9.44
C ALA A 23 -13.35 -18.39 -10.76
N GLU A 24 -13.40 -17.16 -11.26
CA GLU A 24 -13.99 -16.81 -12.58
C GLU A 24 -13.29 -17.52 -13.76
N ARG A 25 -12.04 -17.98 -13.57
CA ARG A 25 -11.29 -18.79 -14.55
C ARG A 25 -11.53 -20.30 -14.38
N GLY A 26 -12.49 -20.69 -13.55
CA GLY A 26 -12.86 -22.08 -13.33
C GLY A 26 -11.92 -22.85 -12.41
N ILE A 27 -11.06 -22.16 -11.65
CA ILE A 27 -10.08 -22.77 -10.76
C ILE A 27 -10.60 -22.67 -9.31
N PRO A 28 -10.74 -23.79 -8.58
CA PRO A 28 -11.11 -23.76 -7.17
C PRO A 28 -10.12 -22.95 -6.31
N VAL A 29 -10.64 -22.24 -5.33
CA VAL A 29 -9.86 -21.39 -4.41
C VAL A 29 -10.15 -21.76 -2.97
N LYS A 30 -9.10 -21.82 -2.15
CA LYS A 30 -9.23 -21.74 -0.70
C LYS A 30 -8.80 -20.35 -0.24
N LEU A 31 -9.77 -19.56 0.21
CA LEU A 31 -9.54 -18.21 0.71
C LEU A 31 -9.46 -18.24 2.23
N TYR A 32 -8.26 -18.00 2.76
CA TYR A 32 -7.99 -17.95 4.19
C TYR A 32 -8.14 -16.53 4.72
N GLU A 33 -8.89 -16.35 5.80
CA GLU A 33 -9.04 -15.06 6.48
C GLU A 33 -9.00 -15.27 7.99
N MET A 34 -8.04 -14.63 8.66
CA MET A 34 -7.87 -14.77 10.10
C MET A 34 -8.94 -14.02 10.89
N ARG A 35 -9.48 -12.91 10.37
CA ARG A 35 -10.54 -12.13 11.02
C ARG A 35 -11.79 -12.99 11.19
N GLY A 36 -12.38 -12.93 12.38
CA GLY A 36 -13.38 -13.88 12.89
C GLY A 36 -12.80 -14.87 13.90
N VAL A 37 -11.51 -15.19 13.79
CA VAL A 37 -10.74 -15.97 14.78
C VAL A 37 -9.75 -15.08 15.53
N LYS A 38 -9.01 -14.24 14.79
CA LYS A 38 -8.03 -13.28 15.29
C LYS A 38 -8.23 -11.92 14.61
N SER A 39 -8.61 -10.92 15.38
CA SER A 39 -8.76 -9.55 14.88
C SER A 39 -7.41 -8.83 14.79
N THR A 40 -7.38 -7.78 13.97
CA THR A 40 -6.28 -6.80 13.95
C THR A 40 -6.69 -5.54 14.73
N PRO A 41 -5.76 -4.65 15.09
CA PRO A 41 -6.10 -3.40 15.77
C PRO A 41 -6.95 -2.39 14.96
N GLN A 42 -7.01 -2.51 13.63
CA GLN A 42 -7.60 -1.50 12.73
C GLN A 42 -8.94 -1.94 12.14
N HIS A 43 -9.11 -3.23 11.88
CA HIS A 43 -10.37 -3.80 11.39
C HIS A 43 -11.39 -3.90 12.52
N LYS A 44 -12.63 -3.51 12.22
CA LYS A 44 -13.79 -3.52 13.13
C LYS A 44 -14.71 -4.70 12.88
N THR A 45 -14.60 -5.34 11.72
CA THR A 45 -15.46 -6.44 11.28
C THR A 45 -14.61 -7.63 10.81
N ASP A 46 -15.28 -8.74 10.52
CA ASP A 46 -14.74 -9.89 9.81
C ASP A 46 -15.12 -9.91 8.32
N ASN A 47 -15.70 -8.82 7.81
CA ASN A 47 -16.03 -8.67 6.40
C ASN A 47 -14.75 -8.56 5.55
N PHE A 48 -14.84 -9.06 4.33
CA PHE A 48 -13.81 -8.94 3.32
C PHE A 48 -13.69 -7.51 2.81
N ALA A 49 -12.49 -7.14 2.33
CA ALA A 49 -12.19 -5.83 1.77
C ALA A 49 -12.59 -4.62 2.64
N GLU A 50 -12.61 -4.77 3.97
CA GLU A 50 -12.95 -3.68 4.89
C GLU A 50 -12.01 -2.46 4.70
N LEU A 51 -12.60 -1.27 4.58
CA LEU A 51 -11.87 -0.01 4.46
C LEU A 51 -11.61 0.61 5.85
N VAL A 52 -10.40 0.42 6.37
CA VAL A 52 -10.01 0.87 7.72
C VAL A 52 -9.59 2.35 7.82
N CYS A 53 -9.37 3.01 6.68
CA CYS A 53 -8.99 4.43 6.61
C CYS A 53 -10.05 5.22 5.83
N SER A 54 -9.71 5.86 4.71
CA SER A 54 -10.65 6.60 3.86
C SER A 54 -11.69 5.68 3.21
N ASN A 55 -12.91 6.19 2.98
CA ASN A 55 -13.93 5.53 2.16
C ASN A 55 -13.85 5.92 0.67
N SER A 56 -12.84 6.72 0.29
CA SER A 56 -12.57 7.12 -1.08
C SER A 56 -11.56 6.17 -1.73
N LEU A 57 -11.92 5.63 -2.88
CA LEU A 57 -11.04 4.92 -3.81
C LEU A 57 -10.34 5.90 -4.77
N ARG A 58 -10.29 7.20 -4.42
CA ARG A 58 -9.68 8.31 -5.17
C ARG A 58 -10.42 8.63 -6.47
N GLY A 59 -9.83 9.53 -7.28
CA GLY A 59 -10.43 10.09 -8.50
C GLY A 59 -10.94 9.03 -9.48
N ASP A 60 -12.09 9.30 -10.09
CA ASP A 60 -12.78 8.37 -11.01
C ASP A 60 -12.60 8.73 -12.50
N ALA A 61 -12.10 9.94 -12.80
CA ALA A 61 -11.88 10.39 -14.17
C ALA A 61 -10.74 9.62 -14.86
N LEU A 62 -10.92 9.27 -16.14
CA LEU A 62 -9.91 8.58 -16.97
C LEU A 62 -8.60 9.37 -17.13
N THR A 63 -8.64 10.69 -16.97
CA THR A 63 -7.46 11.55 -17.00
C THR A 63 -6.59 11.42 -15.74
N ASN A 64 -7.04 10.68 -14.73
CA ASN A 64 -6.28 10.35 -13.53
C ASN A 64 -5.78 8.90 -13.62
N ALA A 65 -4.52 8.63 -13.28
CA ALA A 65 -3.94 7.28 -13.32
C ALA A 65 -4.78 6.26 -12.52
N VAL A 66 -5.28 6.65 -11.34
CA VAL A 66 -6.16 5.78 -10.55
C VAL A 66 -7.56 5.63 -11.14
N GLY A 67 -8.03 6.55 -11.98
CA GLY A 67 -9.30 6.42 -12.70
C GLY A 67 -9.17 5.52 -13.93
N LEU A 68 -8.04 5.60 -14.64
CA LEU A 68 -7.70 4.66 -15.72
C LEU A 68 -7.60 3.22 -15.20
N LEU A 69 -6.91 3.00 -14.06
CA LEU A 69 -6.83 1.67 -13.44
C LEU A 69 -8.22 1.11 -13.09
N LYS A 70 -9.13 1.94 -12.57
CA LYS A 70 -10.51 1.52 -12.31
C LYS A 70 -11.23 1.10 -13.58
N GLU A 71 -11.04 1.81 -14.68
CA GLU A 71 -11.62 1.45 -15.97
C GLU A 71 -11.10 0.10 -16.49
N GLU A 72 -9.81 -0.17 -16.32
CA GLU A 72 -9.24 -1.49 -16.63
C GLU A 72 -9.87 -2.58 -15.75
N MET A 73 -9.98 -2.34 -14.44
CA MET A 73 -10.62 -3.26 -13.49
C MET A 73 -12.10 -3.51 -13.83
N ARG A 74 -12.85 -2.49 -14.28
CA ARG A 74 -14.24 -2.66 -14.76
C ARG A 74 -14.31 -3.62 -15.94
N ARG A 75 -13.42 -3.46 -16.92
CA ARG A 75 -13.37 -4.32 -18.12
C ARG A 75 -12.95 -5.76 -17.80
N LEU A 76 -12.21 -5.94 -16.71
CA LEU A 76 -11.79 -7.25 -16.21
C LEU A 76 -12.80 -7.89 -15.25
N GLY A 77 -13.98 -7.27 -15.05
CA GLY A 77 -15.03 -7.83 -14.19
C GLY A 77 -14.66 -7.83 -12.71
N SER A 78 -14.06 -6.75 -12.22
CA SER A 78 -13.61 -6.67 -10.82
C SER A 78 -14.77 -6.67 -9.82
N VAL A 79 -14.71 -7.60 -8.86
CA VAL A 79 -15.66 -7.68 -7.75
C VAL A 79 -15.56 -6.45 -6.84
N ILE A 80 -14.35 -5.93 -6.66
CA ILE A 80 -14.10 -4.70 -5.89
C ILE A 80 -14.77 -3.50 -6.56
N LEU A 81 -14.55 -3.28 -7.85
CA LEU A 81 -15.15 -2.14 -8.54
C LEU A 81 -16.67 -2.28 -8.64
N GLU A 82 -17.17 -3.46 -8.97
CA GLU A 82 -18.61 -3.68 -9.04
C GLU A 82 -19.30 -3.39 -7.69
N SER A 83 -18.69 -3.84 -6.59
CA SER A 83 -19.22 -3.58 -5.24
C SER A 83 -19.13 -2.10 -4.89
N ALA A 84 -18.01 -1.43 -5.24
CA ALA A 84 -17.84 -0.01 -5.02
C ALA A 84 -18.85 0.85 -5.80
N GLU A 85 -19.19 0.46 -7.03
CA GLU A 85 -20.22 1.14 -7.82
C GLU A 85 -21.61 0.99 -7.21
N ALA A 86 -21.94 -0.22 -6.74
CA ALA A 86 -23.24 -0.50 -6.14
C ALA A 86 -23.45 0.21 -4.79
N THR A 87 -22.36 0.54 -4.09
CA THR A 87 -22.39 1.20 -2.78
C THR A 87 -21.83 2.63 -2.84
N ARG A 88 -21.81 3.24 -4.03
CA ARG A 88 -21.25 4.57 -4.30
C ARG A 88 -21.99 5.65 -3.52
N VAL A 89 -21.24 6.59 -2.93
CA VAL A 89 -21.76 7.81 -2.28
C VAL A 89 -21.16 9.07 -2.92
N PRO A 90 -21.83 10.25 -2.83
CA PRO A 90 -21.32 11.48 -3.42
C PRO A 90 -19.95 11.91 -2.85
N ALA A 91 -18.95 12.15 -3.71
CA ALA A 91 -17.59 12.51 -3.29
C ALA A 91 -16.79 13.38 -4.29
N GLY A 92 -17.45 14.35 -4.94
CA GLY A 92 -16.75 15.43 -5.64
C GLY A 92 -15.77 14.97 -6.73
N GLY A 93 -16.12 13.93 -7.51
CA GLY A 93 -15.30 13.39 -8.60
C GLY A 93 -14.40 12.20 -8.22
N ALA A 94 -14.35 11.84 -6.94
CA ALA A 94 -13.81 10.55 -6.50
C ALA A 94 -14.89 9.46 -6.51
N LEU A 95 -14.47 8.21 -6.66
CA LEU A 95 -15.29 7.05 -6.31
C LEU A 95 -15.18 6.84 -4.80
N ALA A 96 -16.21 7.21 -4.05
CA ALA A 96 -16.30 6.88 -2.63
C ALA A 96 -17.48 5.96 -2.38
N VAL A 97 -17.40 5.20 -1.28
CA VAL A 97 -18.37 4.16 -0.96
C VAL A 97 -18.93 4.32 0.45
N ASP A 98 -20.12 3.78 0.68
CA ASP A 98 -20.52 3.35 2.01
C ASP A 98 -19.64 2.17 2.44
N ARG A 99 -18.86 2.33 3.52
CA ARG A 99 -17.83 1.34 3.91
C ARG A 99 -18.44 0.00 4.28
N ASP A 100 -19.53 0.03 5.03
CA ASP A 100 -20.15 -1.17 5.58
C ASP A 100 -20.85 -1.94 4.46
N GLY A 101 -21.68 -1.24 3.66
CA GLY A 101 -22.30 -1.82 2.46
C GLY A 101 -21.28 -2.38 1.48
N PHE A 102 -20.17 -1.66 1.24
CA PHE A 102 -19.10 -2.10 0.34
C PHE A 102 -18.48 -3.43 0.79
N SER A 103 -18.00 -3.47 2.03
CA SER A 103 -17.34 -4.67 2.57
C SER A 103 -18.30 -5.86 2.67
N GLN A 104 -19.55 -5.62 3.03
CA GLN A 104 -20.59 -6.65 3.06
C GLN A 104 -20.83 -7.22 1.67
N MET A 105 -20.97 -6.38 0.65
CA MET A 105 -21.22 -6.84 -0.72
C MET A 105 -20.06 -7.65 -1.29
N VAL A 106 -18.81 -7.22 -1.05
CA VAL A 106 -17.62 -8.01 -1.44
C VAL A 106 -17.64 -9.37 -0.72
N THR A 107 -17.94 -9.38 0.57
CA THR A 107 -18.03 -10.61 1.37
C THR A 107 -19.05 -11.57 0.79
N GLU A 108 -20.27 -11.10 0.53
CA GLU A 108 -21.36 -11.92 -0.01
C GLU A 108 -21.01 -12.49 -1.39
N LYS A 109 -20.46 -11.68 -2.29
CA LYS A 109 -20.10 -12.15 -3.64
C LYS A 109 -18.99 -13.18 -3.63
N VAL A 110 -17.95 -12.96 -2.84
CA VAL A 110 -16.79 -13.86 -2.77
C VAL A 110 -17.17 -15.14 -2.02
N ALA A 111 -17.84 -15.04 -0.86
CA ALA A 111 -18.18 -16.21 -0.04
C ALA A 111 -19.26 -17.11 -0.67
N ASN A 112 -20.15 -16.55 -1.51
CA ASN A 112 -21.18 -17.33 -2.20
C ASN A 112 -20.72 -17.85 -3.57
N HIS A 113 -19.48 -17.57 -4.01
CA HIS A 113 -18.97 -18.07 -5.27
C HIS A 113 -18.75 -19.60 -5.19
N PRO A 114 -19.30 -20.42 -6.10
CA PRO A 114 -19.33 -21.88 -5.97
C PRO A 114 -17.96 -22.57 -5.99
N LEU A 115 -16.93 -21.87 -6.49
CA LEU A 115 -15.55 -22.35 -6.54
C LEU A 115 -14.65 -21.77 -5.43
N ILE A 116 -15.19 -20.98 -4.50
CA ILE A 116 -14.42 -20.39 -3.39
C ILE A 116 -14.85 -21.06 -2.09
N GLU A 117 -13.91 -21.75 -1.45
CA GLU A 117 -14.02 -22.21 -0.07
C GLU A 117 -13.41 -21.16 0.85
N VAL A 118 -14.23 -20.57 1.73
CA VAL A 118 -13.76 -19.64 2.76
C VAL A 118 -13.34 -20.42 4.00
N VAL A 119 -12.10 -20.23 4.43
CA VAL A 119 -11.54 -20.82 5.64
C VAL A 119 -11.21 -19.72 6.63
N ARG A 120 -11.91 -19.69 7.77
CA ARG A 120 -11.65 -18.75 8.86
C ARG A 120 -10.55 -19.30 9.76
N ASP A 121 -9.30 -18.96 9.46
CA ASP A 121 -8.13 -19.42 10.21
C ASP A 121 -6.93 -18.49 10.02
N GLU A 122 -6.03 -18.47 11.00
CA GLU A 122 -4.73 -17.79 10.89
C GLU A 122 -3.71 -18.73 10.25
N ILE A 123 -3.21 -18.36 9.08
CA ILE A 123 -2.10 -19.07 8.46
C ILE A 123 -0.78 -18.58 9.05
N THR A 124 -0.04 -19.51 9.68
CA THR A 124 1.23 -19.24 10.36
C THR A 124 2.44 -19.86 9.65
N GLU A 125 2.22 -20.61 8.57
CA GLU A 125 3.24 -21.26 7.74
C GLU A 125 2.95 -21.01 6.26
N LEU A 126 4.00 -20.86 5.45
CA LEU A 126 3.83 -20.72 4.01
C LEU A 126 3.64 -22.09 3.36
N PRO A 127 2.53 -22.34 2.65
CA PRO A 127 2.33 -23.60 1.93
C PRO A 127 3.42 -23.79 0.86
N THR A 128 3.98 -25.01 0.76
CA THR A 128 5.07 -25.33 -0.18
C THR A 128 4.65 -26.31 -1.28
N ASP A 129 3.48 -26.91 -1.14
CA ASP A 129 2.94 -27.96 -2.01
C ASP A 129 1.83 -27.47 -2.95
N VAL A 130 1.42 -26.20 -2.81
CA VAL A 130 0.28 -25.59 -3.54
C VAL A 130 0.64 -24.18 -3.99
N ILE A 131 0.17 -23.81 -5.19
CA ILE A 131 0.22 -22.42 -5.64
C ILE A 131 -0.57 -21.56 -4.65
N THR A 132 0.08 -20.52 -4.12
CA THR A 132 -0.46 -19.69 -3.06
C THR A 132 -0.23 -18.22 -3.36
N VAL A 133 -1.30 -17.42 -3.29
CA VAL A 133 -1.26 -15.96 -3.29
C VAL A 133 -1.26 -15.48 -1.85
N VAL A 134 -0.25 -14.70 -1.46
CA VAL A 134 -0.18 -14.06 -0.15
C VAL A 134 -0.64 -12.61 -0.28
N ALA A 135 -1.79 -12.27 0.32
CA ALA A 135 -2.46 -10.98 0.21
C ALA A 135 -2.91 -10.44 1.59
N THR A 136 -2.05 -10.58 2.59
CA THR A 136 -2.34 -10.30 4.02
C THR A 136 -2.25 -8.83 4.42
N GLY A 137 -1.90 -7.95 3.49
CA GLY A 137 -1.92 -6.51 3.68
C GLY A 137 -0.87 -5.99 4.68
N PRO A 138 -0.97 -4.69 5.07
CA PRO A 138 0.04 -4.03 5.90
C PRO A 138 0.06 -4.52 7.36
N LEU A 139 -0.98 -5.23 7.79
CA LEU A 139 -1.12 -5.77 9.15
C LEU A 139 -1.05 -7.30 9.13
N THR A 140 -0.10 -7.83 8.36
CA THR A 140 0.21 -9.26 8.34
C THR A 140 0.55 -9.73 9.75
N SER A 141 0.02 -10.88 10.17
CA SER A 141 0.26 -11.37 11.53
C SER A 141 1.73 -11.71 11.77
N ASP A 142 2.21 -11.50 13.00
CA ASP A 142 3.62 -11.67 13.35
C ASP A 142 4.18 -13.03 12.93
N ALA A 143 3.41 -14.11 13.16
CA ALA A 143 3.83 -15.47 12.82
C ALA A 143 4.06 -15.64 11.31
N LEU A 144 3.17 -15.13 10.46
CA LEU A 144 3.34 -15.21 9.00
C LEU A 144 4.41 -14.23 8.50
N ALA A 145 4.51 -13.05 9.11
CA ALA A 145 5.53 -12.05 8.82
C ALA A 145 6.94 -12.63 8.99
N GLU A 146 7.19 -13.39 10.06
CA GLU A 146 8.46 -14.11 10.28
C GLU A 146 8.78 -15.09 9.15
N LYS A 147 7.78 -15.80 8.62
CA LYS A 147 7.97 -16.74 7.50
C LYS A 147 8.25 -16.05 6.18
N ILE A 148 7.53 -14.95 5.90
CA ILE A 148 7.78 -14.12 4.71
C ILE A 148 9.18 -13.51 4.77
N HIS A 149 9.59 -13.03 5.95
CA HIS A 149 10.93 -12.52 6.18
C HIS A 149 11.99 -13.59 5.92
N ALA A 150 11.82 -14.79 6.50
CA ALA A 150 12.74 -15.91 6.29
C ALA A 150 12.80 -16.39 4.82
N LEU A 151 11.69 -16.30 4.07
CA LEU A 151 11.65 -16.69 2.66
C LEU A 151 12.47 -15.74 1.77
N ASN A 152 12.57 -14.46 2.14
CA ASN A 152 13.25 -13.42 1.36
C ASN A 152 14.68 -13.14 1.84
N ASP A 153 15.31 -14.08 2.56
CA ASP A 153 16.63 -13.90 3.19
C ASP A 153 16.72 -12.67 4.12
N GLY A 154 15.57 -12.24 4.68
CA GLY A 154 15.44 -11.21 5.72
C GLY A 154 15.68 -9.75 5.28
N ASP A 155 16.37 -9.51 4.17
CA ASP A 155 16.69 -8.15 3.74
C ASP A 155 15.49 -7.47 3.05
N GLY A 156 15.09 -6.29 3.55
CA GLY A 156 14.11 -5.42 2.88
C GLY A 156 12.63 -5.59 3.29
N PHE A 157 12.30 -6.47 4.24
CA PHE A 157 10.94 -6.61 4.75
C PHE A 157 10.68 -5.71 5.98
N TYR A 158 10.23 -4.48 5.72
CA TYR A 158 9.86 -3.51 6.75
C TYR A 158 8.42 -3.03 6.55
N PHE A 159 7.71 -2.82 7.66
CA PHE A 159 6.32 -2.32 7.66
C PHE A 159 6.22 -0.79 7.70
N TYR A 160 7.34 -0.09 7.53
CA TYR A 160 7.39 1.37 7.46
C TYR A 160 7.76 1.77 6.05
N ASP A 161 6.95 2.62 5.44
CA ASP A 161 7.33 3.33 4.23
C ASP A 161 8.08 4.62 4.61
N ALA A 162 9.21 4.83 3.95
CA ALA A 162 9.92 6.10 3.97
C ALA A 162 10.02 6.60 2.52
N ALA A 163 8.86 7.02 1.99
CA ALA A 163 8.76 7.47 0.62
C ALA A 163 9.09 8.96 0.52
N ALA A 164 10.11 9.29 -0.27
CA ALA A 164 10.31 10.66 -0.73
C ALA A 164 9.33 10.99 -1.88
N PRO A 165 8.95 12.26 -2.07
CA PRO A 165 8.18 12.67 -3.24
C PRO A 165 8.88 12.28 -4.54
N ILE A 166 8.11 11.72 -5.49
CA ILE A 166 8.59 11.37 -6.84
C ILE A 166 8.10 12.44 -7.81
N ILE A 167 9.01 12.97 -8.63
CA ILE A 167 8.74 14.03 -9.60
C ILE A 167 8.97 13.47 -11.01
N ASP A 168 8.07 13.80 -11.94
CA ASP A 168 8.26 13.49 -13.37
C ASP A 168 9.41 14.33 -13.93
N VAL A 169 10.43 13.67 -14.48
CA VAL A 169 11.63 14.31 -15.08
C VAL A 169 11.28 15.35 -16.13
N ASN A 170 10.16 15.17 -16.85
CA ASN A 170 9.72 16.09 -17.89
C ASN A 170 9.22 17.44 -17.34
N THR A 171 9.00 17.53 -16.03
CA THR A 171 8.60 18.77 -15.35
C THR A 171 9.77 19.52 -14.72
N ILE A 172 11.00 18.99 -14.82
CA ILE A 172 12.20 19.57 -14.23
C ILE A 172 12.83 20.59 -15.19
N ASP A 173 13.16 21.78 -14.69
CA ASP A 173 13.99 22.74 -15.39
C ASP A 173 15.45 22.25 -15.42
N MET A 174 15.80 21.56 -16.51
CA MET A 174 17.12 20.96 -16.71
C MET A 174 18.27 21.98 -16.75
N SER A 175 17.99 23.29 -16.89
CA SER A 175 19.02 24.32 -16.86
C SER A 175 19.55 24.63 -15.45
N LYS A 176 18.80 24.23 -14.41
CA LYS A 176 19.14 24.50 -12.99
C LYS A 176 19.71 23.31 -12.26
N VAL A 177 19.85 22.17 -12.92
CA VAL A 177 20.27 20.90 -12.32
C VAL A 177 21.40 20.28 -13.14
N TYR A 178 22.13 19.34 -12.54
CA TYR A 178 23.19 18.62 -13.25
C TYR A 178 23.24 17.14 -12.88
N LEU A 179 23.45 16.27 -13.88
CA LEU A 179 23.54 14.82 -13.71
C LEU A 179 24.96 14.43 -13.30
N LYS A 180 25.15 13.95 -12.08
CA LYS A 180 26.46 13.58 -11.55
C LYS A 180 26.37 12.64 -10.35
N SER A 181 27.30 11.69 -10.26
CA SER A 181 27.54 10.87 -9.06
C SER A 181 28.70 11.46 -8.23
N ARG A 182 28.68 11.28 -6.91
CA ARG A 182 29.73 11.82 -6.03
C ARG A 182 31.11 11.32 -6.45
N TYR A 183 32.08 12.24 -6.49
CA TYR A 183 33.48 11.97 -6.85
C TYR A 183 33.68 11.29 -8.21
N ASP A 184 32.72 11.42 -9.14
CA ASP A 184 32.78 10.80 -10.46
C ASP A 184 32.97 9.28 -10.40
N LYS A 185 32.48 8.63 -9.33
CA LYS A 185 32.52 7.18 -9.17
C LYS A 185 31.32 6.54 -9.86
N GLY A 186 31.59 5.70 -10.87
CA GLY A 186 30.57 4.96 -11.61
C GLY A 186 29.81 5.83 -12.62
N GLU A 187 28.73 5.28 -13.17
CA GLU A 187 27.85 6.04 -14.05
C GLU A 187 27.11 7.14 -13.28
N ALA A 188 26.84 8.26 -13.97
CA ALA A 188 26.14 9.39 -13.39
C ALA A 188 24.65 9.03 -13.17
N ALA A 189 24.25 8.85 -11.91
CA ALA A 189 22.95 8.31 -11.55
C ALA A 189 22.02 9.30 -10.82
N TYR A 190 22.53 10.47 -10.44
CA TYR A 190 21.80 11.45 -9.63
C TYR A 190 21.69 12.79 -10.32
N LEU A 191 20.48 13.37 -10.31
CA LEU A 191 20.24 14.74 -10.72
C LEU A 191 20.38 15.64 -9.49
N ASN A 192 21.33 16.56 -9.52
CA ASN A 192 21.67 17.42 -8.38
C ASN A 192 21.07 18.81 -8.59
N ALA A 193 20.31 19.29 -7.60
CA ALA A 193 19.75 20.64 -7.57
C ALA A 193 20.54 21.51 -6.59
N PRO A 194 21.55 22.29 -7.05
CA PRO A 194 22.36 23.10 -6.17
C PRO A 194 21.54 24.24 -5.57
N MET A 195 21.82 24.55 -4.30
CA MET A 195 21.25 25.70 -3.60
C MET A 195 22.35 26.64 -3.13
N THR A 196 22.08 27.93 -3.20
CA THR A 196 22.81 28.96 -2.46
C THR A 196 22.47 28.89 -0.98
N LYS A 197 23.26 29.57 -0.15
CA LYS A 197 22.98 29.66 1.28
C LYS A 197 21.59 30.24 1.55
N GLN A 198 21.16 31.27 0.82
CA GLN A 198 19.87 31.90 1.06
C GLN A 198 18.72 30.95 0.71
N GLU A 199 18.78 30.29 -0.45
CA GLU A 199 17.77 29.31 -0.87
C GLU A 199 17.64 28.15 0.14
N PHE A 200 18.77 27.68 0.69
CA PHE A 200 18.75 26.67 1.75
C PHE A 200 18.06 27.17 3.03
N MET A 201 18.33 28.41 3.46
CA MET A 201 17.71 28.98 4.66
C MET A 201 16.20 29.15 4.48
N ASP A 202 15.77 29.64 3.31
CA ASP A 202 14.35 29.81 2.98
C ASP A 202 13.64 28.44 2.95
N PHE A 203 14.28 27.42 2.38
CA PHE A 203 13.75 26.04 2.37
C PHE A 203 13.68 25.44 3.78
N HIS A 204 14.72 25.63 4.62
CA HIS A 204 14.73 25.16 6.01
C HIS A 204 13.56 25.77 6.80
N GLU A 205 13.36 27.09 6.68
CA GLU A 205 12.27 27.78 7.36
C GLU A 205 10.90 27.28 6.89
N ALA A 206 10.70 27.10 5.58
CA ALA A 206 9.47 26.55 5.04
C ALA A 206 9.18 25.14 5.58
N LEU A 207 10.20 24.29 5.67
CA LEU A 207 10.06 22.90 6.11
C LEU A 207 9.73 22.78 7.60
N VAL A 208 10.37 23.59 8.44
CA VAL A 208 10.12 23.58 9.91
C VAL A 208 8.68 24.01 10.24
N ASN A 209 8.11 24.87 9.42
CA ASN A 209 6.75 25.41 9.59
C ASN A 209 5.70 24.70 8.73
N ALA A 210 6.07 23.64 8.01
CA ALA A 210 5.15 22.91 7.14
C ALA A 210 4.06 22.20 7.95
N GLU A 211 2.89 22.03 7.32
CA GLU A 211 1.83 21.19 7.87
C GLU A 211 2.22 19.72 7.74
N GLU A 212 2.09 18.98 8.84
CA GLU A 212 2.40 17.54 8.90
C GLU A 212 1.11 16.74 9.07
N ALA A 213 1.08 15.54 8.48
CA ALA A 213 -0.02 14.61 8.71
C ALA A 213 0.03 14.12 10.17
N PRO A 214 -1.10 14.12 10.90
CA PRO A 214 -1.11 13.65 12.28
C PRO A 214 -0.83 12.13 12.32
N LEU A 215 0.15 11.73 13.14
CA LEU A 215 0.43 10.32 13.41
C LEU A 215 -0.69 9.70 14.25
N ASN A 216 -1.02 8.44 14.01
CA ASN A 216 -2.01 7.74 14.81
C ASN A 216 -1.44 7.43 16.20
N SER A 217 -2.27 7.47 17.25
CA SER A 217 -1.84 7.32 18.66
C SER A 217 -1.14 5.99 19.01
N PHE A 218 -1.22 4.96 18.16
CA PHE A 218 -0.52 3.69 18.31
C PHE A 218 0.84 3.64 17.58
N GLU A 219 1.11 4.57 16.66
CA GLU A 219 2.43 4.80 16.08
C GLU A 219 3.25 5.54 17.14
N LYS A 220 3.95 4.80 18.01
CA LYS A 220 4.92 5.42 18.91
C LYS A 220 5.94 6.18 18.05
N GLU A 221 6.25 7.42 18.41
CA GLU A 221 7.37 8.21 17.85
C GLU A 221 8.70 7.46 18.09
N LYS A 222 8.96 6.45 17.28
CA LYS A 222 10.24 5.79 17.15
C LYS A 222 10.70 6.09 15.74
N TYR A 223 11.27 7.28 15.57
CA TYR A 223 12.01 7.56 14.37
C TYR A 223 13.13 6.53 14.26
N PHE A 224 13.15 5.80 13.16
CA PHE A 224 14.32 5.02 12.83
C PHE A 224 15.45 6.03 12.62
N GLU A 225 16.43 6.09 13.52
CA GLU A 225 17.47 7.13 13.46
C GLU A 225 18.28 7.07 12.14
N GLY A 226 18.26 5.94 11.42
CA GLY A 226 18.81 5.79 10.08
C GLY A 226 17.89 6.25 8.93
N CYS A 227 16.61 6.55 9.18
CA CYS A 227 15.62 7.01 8.20
C CYS A 227 14.59 7.90 8.90
N MET A 228 14.88 9.20 8.92
CA MET A 228 14.13 10.20 9.67
C MET A 228 13.42 11.15 8.69
N PRO A 229 12.17 11.58 8.97
CA PRO A 229 11.51 12.58 8.16
C PRO A 229 12.34 13.87 8.06
N ILE A 230 12.38 14.48 6.88
CA ILE A 230 13.26 15.62 6.60
C ILE A 230 12.88 16.86 7.43
N GLU A 231 11.60 17.04 7.70
CA GLU A 231 11.03 18.07 8.58
C GLU A 231 11.48 17.89 10.04
N VAL A 232 11.59 16.65 10.52
CA VAL A 232 12.14 16.34 11.85
C VAL A 232 13.63 16.61 11.88
N MET A 233 14.38 16.26 10.83
CA MET A 233 15.82 16.59 10.72
C MET A 233 16.04 18.11 10.77
N ALA A 234 15.22 18.89 10.07
CA ALA A 234 15.30 20.35 10.06
C ALA A 234 15.00 20.97 11.43
N LYS A 235 13.99 20.45 12.16
CA LYS A 235 13.64 20.86 13.52
C LYS A 235 14.75 20.55 14.54
N ARG A 236 15.48 19.44 14.37
CA ARG A 236 16.59 19.04 15.25
C ARG A 236 17.82 19.94 15.12
N GLY A 237 17.96 20.67 14.02
CA GLY A 237 19.00 21.68 13.87
C GLY A 237 19.31 22.02 12.42
N ILE A 238 19.70 23.27 12.19
CA ILE A 238 19.91 23.79 10.83
C ILE A 238 20.99 23.06 10.03
N LYS A 239 22.03 22.57 10.72
CA LYS A 239 23.13 21.83 10.07
C LYS A 239 22.83 20.35 9.87
N THR A 240 21.78 19.82 10.48
CA THR A 240 21.47 18.37 10.44
C THR A 240 21.25 17.91 9.00
N MET A 241 20.51 18.70 8.20
CA MET A 241 20.29 18.40 6.79
C MET A 241 21.58 18.49 5.95
N LEU A 242 22.44 19.48 6.23
CA LEU A 242 23.71 19.71 5.52
C LEU A 242 24.75 18.61 5.77
N TYR A 243 24.62 17.85 6.87
CA TYR A 243 25.44 16.68 7.13
C TYR A 243 24.82 15.38 6.62
N GLY A 244 23.59 15.44 6.09
CA GLY A 244 22.83 14.29 5.64
C GLY A 244 22.40 14.44 4.17
N PRO A 245 21.09 14.58 3.89
CA PRO A 245 20.55 14.50 2.54
C PRO A 245 20.78 15.75 1.67
N MET A 246 21.26 16.87 2.24
CA MET A 246 21.38 18.17 1.54
C MET A 246 22.81 18.70 1.50
#